data_AF-A0A6I6GAL8-F1
#
_entry.id   AF-A0A6I6GAL8-F1
#
_cell.length_a   1.000
_cell.length_b   1.000
_cell.length_c   1.000
_cell.angle_alpha   90.00
_cell.angle_beta   90.00
_cell.angle_gamma   90.00
#
_symmetry.space_group_name_H-M   'P 1'
#
loop_
_entity.id
_entity.type
_entity.pdbx_description
1 polymer ?
#
loop_
_entity_poly.entity_id
_entity_poly.type
_entity_poly.pdbx_seq_one_letter_code
_entity_poly.pdbx_strand_id
1 'polypeptide(L)' 'MVSIYQPDVWQVGFITNEDLEQFGLQEHITVYVPNSYAVAGTLFFVKRDRIKKMHEVAAPDALKFAISGGVVEVEE' A
#
# COMPACT_ATOMS: atom_id res chain seq x y z
N MET A 1 2.86 -1.37 3.80
CA MET A 1 3.24 -0.01 3.37
C MET A 1 4.27 -0.11 2.25
N VAL A 2 4.28 0.88 1.36
CA VAL A 2 5.18 0.98 0.21
C VAL A 2 5.84 2.36 0.15
N SER A 3 7.12 2.42 -0.23
CA SER A 3 7.85 3.66 -0.50
C SER A 3 8.03 3.84 -2.01
N ILE A 4 7.33 4.84 -2.59
CA ILE A 4 7.29 5.04 -4.06
C ILE A 4 8.22 6.17 -4.47
N TYR A 5 8.00 7.36 -3.92
CA TYR A 5 8.65 8.59 -4.42
C TYR A 5 9.98 8.89 -3.72
N GLN A 6 10.08 8.63 -2.42
CA GLN A 6 11.22 9.01 -1.60
C GLN A 6 11.55 7.90 -0.61
N PRO A 7 12.85 7.62 -0.37
CA PRO A 7 13.28 6.78 0.74
C PRO A 7 12.67 7.27 2.06
N ASP A 8 12.33 6.34 2.95
CA ASP A 8 11.74 6.59 4.27
C ASP A 8 10.39 7.32 4.30
N VAL A 9 9.78 7.62 3.14
CA VAL A 9 8.40 8.06 3.02
C VAL A 9 7.52 6.87 2.63
N TRP A 10 6.48 6.62 3.42
CA TRP A 10 5.66 5.41 3.32
C TRP A 10 4.20 5.74 3.05
N GLN A 11 3.58 4.94 2.18
CA GLN A 11 2.15 5.00 1.88
C GLN A 11 1.50 3.67 2.24
N VAL A 12 0.25 3.70 2.69
CA VAL A 12 -0.55 2.49 2.82
C VAL A 12 -0.88 1.98 1.43
N GLY A 13 -0.65 0.70 1.21
CA GLY A 13 -0.93 0.04 -0.05
C GLY A 13 -1.12 -1.45 0.18
N PHE A 14 -1.82 -2.08 -0.77
CA PHE A 14 -2.24 -3.47 -0.72
C PHE A 14 -1.54 -4.24 -1.81
N ILE A 15 -0.84 -5.32 -1.44
CA ILE A 15 -0.17 -6.19 -2.40
C ILE A 15 -1.26 -6.89 -3.22
N THR A 16 -1.18 -6.76 -4.55
CA THR A 16 -2.16 -7.36 -5.49
C THR A 16 -1.61 -8.56 -6.23
N ASN A 17 -0.29 -8.59 -6.46
CA ASN A 17 0.39 -9.74 -7.07
C ASN A 17 1.87 -9.74 -6.64
N GLU A 18 2.34 -10.89 -6.13
CA GLU A 18 3.73 -11.13 -5.72
C GLU A 18 4.58 -11.80 -6.80
N ASP A 19 3.98 -12.27 -7.90
CA ASP A 19 4.65 -12.92 -9.02
C ASP A 19 4.44 -12.14 -10.33
N LEU A 20 5.53 -11.58 -10.83
CA LEU A 20 5.55 -10.77 -12.04
C LEU A 20 6.50 -11.34 -13.10
N GLU A 21 6.70 -12.66 -13.10
CA GLU A 21 7.54 -13.35 -14.09
C GLU A 21 7.10 -13.05 -15.52
N GLN A 22 5.79 -13.02 -15.78
CA GLN A 22 5.22 -12.68 -17.11
C GLN A 22 5.61 -11.29 -17.63
N PHE A 23 6.04 -10.39 -16.74
CA PHE A 23 6.50 -9.04 -17.08
C PHE A 23 8.04 -8.92 -17.08
N GLY A 24 8.77 -10.00 -16.78
CA GLY A 24 10.23 -9.98 -16.63
C GLY A 24 10.72 -9.19 -15.42
N LEU A 25 9.89 -9.09 -14.36
CA LEU A 25 10.16 -8.26 -13.17
C LEU A 25 10.14 -9.09 -11.88
N GLN A 26 10.98 -10.12 -11.78
CA GLN A 26 10.99 -11.11 -10.69
C GLN A 26 11.23 -10.51 -9.30
N GLU A 27 12.01 -9.42 -9.24
CA GLU A 27 12.32 -8.68 -8.02
C GLU A 27 11.25 -7.64 -7.64
N HIS A 28 10.18 -7.51 -8.42
CA HIS A 28 9.10 -6.57 -8.18
C HIS A 28 7.83 -7.29 -7.73
N ILE A 29 6.98 -6.52 -7.07
CA ILE A 29 5.60 -6.88 -6.76
C ILE A 29 4.69 -5.74 -7.19
N THR A 30 3.39 -6.02 -7.33
CA THR A 30 2.39 -4.97 -7.54
C THR A 30 1.72 -4.59 -6.24
N VAL A 31 1.58 -3.28 -6.04
CA VAL A 31 0.89 -2.70 -4.88
C VAL A 31 -0.13 -1.68 -5.38
N TYR A 32 -1.37 -1.85 -4.96
CA TYR A 32 -2.43 -0.87 -5.14
C TYR A 32 -2.40 0.15 -4.00
N VAL A 33 -2.30 1.44 -4.34
CA VAL A 33 -2.34 2.56 -3.41
C VAL A 33 -3.65 3.33 -3.63
N PRO A 34 -4.58 3.34 -2.67
CA PRO A 34 -5.82 4.09 -2.79
C PRO A 34 -5.57 5.60 -2.67
N ASN A 35 -6.37 6.40 -3.36
CA ASN A 35 -6.46 7.83 -3.14
C ASN A 35 -7.39 8.10 -1.95
N SER A 36 -7.00 8.97 -1.03
CA SER A 36 -7.83 9.35 0.12
C SER A 36 -9.18 9.91 -0.36
N TYR A 37 -10.26 9.53 0.32
CA TYR A 37 -11.64 9.91 -0.01
C TYR A 37 -12.12 9.58 -1.44
N ALA A 38 -11.48 8.63 -2.14
CA ALA A 38 -11.93 8.20 -3.47
C ALA A 38 -11.94 6.68 -3.61
N VAL A 39 -12.90 6.17 -4.41
CA VAL A 39 -12.89 4.77 -4.89
C VAL A 39 -12.00 4.68 -6.13
N ALA A 40 -10.77 5.17 -6.00
CA ALA A 40 -9.78 5.24 -7.06
C ALA A 40 -8.40 5.11 -6.43
N GLY A 41 -7.42 4.70 -7.23
CA GLY A 41 -6.05 4.55 -6.76
C GLY A 41 -5.11 4.28 -7.92
N THR A 42 -3.86 4.02 -7.59
CA THR A 42 -2.81 3.73 -8.57
C THR A 42 -2.15 2.40 -8.26
N LEU A 43 -1.95 1.59 -9.30
CA LEU A 43 -1.21 0.35 -9.22
C LEU A 43 0.26 0.63 -9.53
N PHE A 44 1.15 0.25 -8.63
CA PHE A 44 2.59 0.42 -8.81
C PHE A 44 3.31 -0.92 -8.86
N PHE A 45 4.28 -1.02 -9.75
CA PHE A 45 5.27 -2.09 -9.78
C PHE A 45 6.48 -1.60 -8.99
N VAL A 46 6.78 -2.24 -7.87
CA VAL A 46 7.83 -1.79 -6.94
C VAL A 46 8.72 -2.94 -6.54
N LYS A 47 10.00 -2.65 -6.33
CA LYS A 47 10.93 -3.65 -5.80
C LYS A 47 10.49 -4.13 -4.42
N ARG A 48 10.78 -5.39 -4.10
CA ARG A 48 10.45 -6.00 -2.80
C ARG A 48 11.04 -5.25 -1.60
N ASP A 49 12.21 -4.62 -1.77
CA ASP A 49 12.89 -3.82 -0.73
C ASP A 49 12.17 -2.51 -0.39
N ARG A 50 11.23 -2.04 -1.22
CA ARG A 50 10.39 -0.86 -0.99
C ARG A 50 9.14 -1.16 -0.16
N ILE A 51 9.04 -2.38 0.39
CA ILE A 51 7.84 -2.87 1.07
C ILE A 51 8.12 -3.11 2.55
N LYS A 52 7.24 -2.60 3.39
CA LYS A 52 7.18 -2.92 4.82
C LYS A 52 5.82 -3.54 5.13
N LYS A 53 5.79 -4.86 5.38
CA LYS A 53 4.57 -5.58 5.76
C LYS A 53 4.11 -5.10 7.16
N MET A 54 2.80 -4.92 7.32
CA MET A 54 2.19 -4.58 8.60
C MET A 54 1.56 -5.86 9.15
N HIS A 55 2.18 -6.47 10.16
CA HIS A 55 1.72 -7.75 10.71
C HIS A 55 0.62 -7.59 11.77
N GLU A 56 0.59 -6.44 12.45
CA GLU A 56 -0.29 -6.19 13.60
C GLU A 56 -1.56 -5.41 13.24
N VAL A 57 -1.67 -4.93 11.99
CA VAL A 57 -2.82 -4.12 11.53
C VAL A 57 -3.62 -4.93 10.52
N ALA A 58 -4.90 -5.14 10.80
CA ALA A 58 -5.80 -5.80 9.88
C ALA A 58 -6.02 -4.94 8.63
N ALA A 59 -6.19 -5.58 7.47
CA ALA A 59 -6.38 -4.89 6.19
C ALA A 59 -7.55 -3.88 6.20
N PRO A 60 -8.72 -4.16 6.81
CA PRO A 60 -9.81 -3.18 6.88
C PRO A 60 -9.44 -1.91 7.65
N ASP A 61 -8.68 -2.03 8.74
CA ASP A 61 -8.29 -0.88 9.56
C ASP A 61 -7.20 -0.06 8.86
N ALA A 62 -6.26 -0.74 8.19
CA ALA A 62 -5.29 -0.07 7.31
C ALA A 62 -5.99 0.69 6.17
N LEU A 63 -7.05 0.12 5.58
CA LEU A 63 -7.83 0.78 4.53
C LEU A 63 -8.57 2.01 5.06
N LYS A 64 -9.24 1.90 6.20
CA LYS A 64 -9.88 3.05 6.87
C LYS A 64 -8.86 4.17 7.09
N PHE A 65 -7.69 3.85 7.65
CA PHE A 65 -6.62 4.81 7.88
C PHE A 65 -6.13 5.46 6.57
N ALA A 66 -5.94 4.67 5.51
CA ALA A 66 -5.48 5.18 4.20
C ALA A 66 -6.49 6.17 3.57
N ILE A 67 -7.78 5.91 3.77
CA ILE A 67 -8.86 6.74 3.23
C ILE A 67 -9.07 8.00 4.08
N SER A 68 -9.04 7.88 5.42
CA SER A 68 -9.32 8.98 6.35
C SER A 68 -8.10 9.79 6.77
N GLY A 69 -6.88 9.33 6.48
CA GLY A 69 -5.64 9.94 6.96
C GLY A 69 -5.43 9.79 8.47
N GLY A 70 -6.10 8.84 9.11
CA GLY A 70 -6.06 8.65 10.57
C GLY A 70 -7.02 9.55 11.35
N VAL A 71 -7.83 10.37 10.67
CA VAL A 71 -8.96 11.08 11.28
C VAL A 71 -10.12 10.10 11.42
N VAL A 72 -9.97 9.14 12.33
CA VAL A 72 -11.10 8.40 12.87
C VAL A 72 -11.28 8.98 14.26
N GLU A 73 -12.31 9.81 14.45
CA GLU A 73 -12.78 10.08 15.80
C GLU A 73 -13.14 8.72 16.41
N VAL A 74 -12.40 8.32 17.42
CA VAL A 74 -12.89 7.35 18.38
C VAL A 74 -13.90 8.14 19.20
N GLU A 75 -15.14 8.21 18.74
CA GLU A 75 -16.23 8.59 19.62
C GLU A 75 -16.25 7.58 20.79
N GLU A 76 -16.36 8.12 22.02
CA GLU A 76 -16.23 7.45 23.32
C GLU A 76 -16.87 6.06 23.45
#